data_AF-A0A2N2ACL0-F1
#
_entry.id   AF-A0A2N2ACL0-F1
#
_cell.length_a   1.000
_cell.length_b   1.000
_cell.length_c   1.000
_cell.angle_alpha   90.00
_cell.angle_beta   90.00
_cell.angle_gamma   90.00
#
_symmetry.space_group_name_H-M   'P 1'
#
loop_
_entity.id
_entity.type
_entity.pdbx_description
1 polymer ?
#
loop_
_entity_poly.entity_id
_entity_poly.type
_entity_poly.pdbx_seq_one_letter_code
_entity_poly.pdbx_strand_id
1 'polypeptide(L)' 'MADDLDAVFQALRHAVHGDPALQAQLFGLTDTAEFVAAVRRLASASGHTLQDEDVLTAMRAGRKAWSDRKLP' A
#
# COMPACT_ATOMS: atom_id res chain seq x y z
N MET A 1 0.68 -5.31 17.61
CA MET A 1 1.70 -4.97 16.59
C MET A 1 1.22 -5.26 15.17
N ALA A 2 0.41 -6.31 14.91
CA ALA A 2 -0.21 -6.48 13.60
C ALA A 2 -1.36 -5.48 13.35
N ASP A 3 -2.11 -5.11 14.40
CA ASP A 3 -3.19 -4.13 14.34
C ASP A 3 -2.75 -2.73 13.91
N ASP A 4 -1.53 -2.32 14.28
CA ASP A 4 -0.98 -1.00 13.91
C ASP A 4 -0.69 -0.90 12.40
N LEU A 5 -0.17 -1.97 11.79
CA LEU A 5 0.16 -2.00 10.37
C LEU A 5 -1.09 -1.95 9.49
N ASP A 6 -2.15 -2.69 9.85
CA ASP A 6 -3.40 -2.64 9.10
C ASP A 6 -4.04 -1.25 9.15
N ALA A 7 -4.05 -0.61 10.33
CA ALA A 7 -4.52 0.76 10.48
C ALA A 7 -3.74 1.76 9.62
N VAL A 8 -2.41 1.63 9.56
CA VAL A 8 -1.56 2.44 8.67
C VAL A 8 -1.93 2.22 7.20
N PHE A 9 -2.05 0.97 6.75
CA PHE A 9 -2.42 0.70 5.35
C PHE A 9 -3.85 1.17 5.01
N GLN A 10 -4.79 1.14 5.96
CA GLN A 10 -6.11 1.72 5.75
C GLN A 10 -6.07 3.24 5.62
N ALA A 11 -5.30 3.93 6.48
CA ALA A 11 -5.10 5.38 6.37
C ALA A 11 -4.44 5.76 5.03
N LEU A 12 -3.43 4.99 4.59
CA LEU A 12 -2.79 5.19 3.30
C LEU A 12 -3.75 4.99 2.14
N ARG A 13 -4.58 3.93 2.16
CA ARG A 13 -5.63 3.74 1.14
C ARG A 13 -6.59 4.91 1.11
N HIS A 14 -7.01 5.41 2.27
CA HIS A 14 -7.89 6.57 2.34
C HIS A 14 -7.25 7.81 1.71
N ALA A 15 -5.97 8.08 2.00
CA ALA A 15 -5.22 9.17 1.40
C ALA A 15 -5.10 9.03 -0.12
N VAL A 16 -4.78 7.83 -0.62
CA VAL A 16 -4.70 7.55 -2.06
C VAL A 16 -6.06 7.70 -2.76
N HIS A 17 -7.15 7.25 -2.14
CA HIS A 17 -8.49 7.41 -2.70
C HIS A 17 -9.00 8.86 -2.64
N GLY A 18 -8.50 9.66 -1.70
CA GLY A 18 -8.82 11.09 -1.57
C GLY A 18 -8.04 11.99 -2.54
N ASP A 19 -6.95 11.49 -3.13
CA ASP A 19 -6.09 12.24 -4.06
C ASP A 19 -5.94 11.50 -5.41
N PRO A 20 -6.71 11.92 -6.44
CA PRO A 20 -6.64 11.32 -7.77
C PRO A 20 -5.26 11.41 -8.43
N ALA A 21 -4.47 12.45 -8.13
CA ALA A 21 -3.13 12.62 -8.70
C ALA A 21 -2.16 11.60 -8.09
N LEU A 22 -2.23 11.39 -6.77
CA LEU A 22 -1.47 10.36 -6.07
C LEU A 22 -1.87 8.95 -6.54
N GLN A 23 -3.18 8.72 -6.76
CA GLN A 23 -3.66 7.46 -7.30
C GLN A 23 -3.10 7.19 -8.71
N ALA A 24 -3.13 8.18 -9.60
CA ALA A 24 -2.59 8.05 -10.95
C ALA A 24 -1.06 7.84 -10.94
N GLN A 25 -0.34 8.52 -10.04
CA GLN A 25 1.09 8.36 -9.86
C GLN A 25 1.43 6.92 -9.45
N LEU A 26 0.78 6.40 -8.40
CA LEU A 26 1.03 5.04 -7.90
C LEU A 26 0.62 3.98 -8.93
N PHE A 27 -0.45 4.21 -9.68
CA PHE A 27 -0.91 3.29 -10.73
C PHE A 27 0.04 3.25 -11.94
N GLY A 28 0.72 4.36 -12.22
CA GLY A 28 1.71 4.45 -13.30
C GLY A 28 3.05 3.77 -13.00
N LEU A 29 3.31 3.40 -11.74
CA LEU A 29 4.56 2.72 -11.36
C LEU A 29 4.50 1.25 -11.76
N THR A 30 5.36 0.87 -12.71
CA THR A 30 5.50 -0.53 -13.16
C THR A 30 6.58 -1.29 -12.40
N ASP A 31 7.53 -0.58 -11.80
CA ASP A 31 8.59 -1.17 -11.00
C ASP A 31 8.15 -1.37 -9.55
N THR A 32 8.39 -2.57 -9.03
CA THR A 32 7.98 -2.93 -7.66
C THR A 32 8.77 -2.16 -6.60
N ALA A 33 10.07 -1.93 -6.83
CA ALA A 33 10.90 -1.16 -5.90
C ALA A 33 10.49 0.32 -5.89
N GLU A 34 10.16 0.90 -7.04
CA GLU A 34 9.64 2.27 -7.13
C GLU A 34 8.30 2.41 -6.40
N PHE A 35 7.40 1.43 -6.57
CA PHE A 35 6.12 1.39 -5.86
C PHE A 35 6.32 1.32 -4.34
N VAL A 36 7.18 0.41 -3.86
CA VAL A 36 7.48 0.27 -2.43
C VAL A 36 8.06 1.56 -1.86
N ALA A 37 9.00 2.18 -2.57
CA ALA A 37 9.59 3.46 -2.16
C ALA A 37 8.55 4.58 -2.08
N ALA A 38 7.62 4.66 -3.05
CA ALA A 38 6.55 5.65 -3.05
C ALA A 38 5.59 5.46 -1.87
N VAL A 39 5.17 4.23 -1.58
CA VAL A 39 4.29 3.91 -0.44
C VAL A 39 4.97 4.22 0.90
N ARG A 40 6.27 3.93 1.03
CA ARG A 40 7.03 4.27 2.25
C ARG A 40 7.17 5.77 2.45
N ARG A 41 7.37 6.54 1.37
CA ARG A 41 7.37 8.01 1.42
C ARG A 41 6.03 8.55 1.87
N LEU A 42 4.93 8.00 1.36
CA LEU A 42 3.57 8.39 1.76
C LEU A 42 3.30 8.10 3.25
N ALA A 43 3.75 6.93 3.74
CA ALA A 43 3.67 6.58 5.15
C ALA A 43 4.47 7.55 6.03
N SER A 44 5.70 7.86 5.62
CA SER A 44 6.58 8.79 6.35
C SER A 44 5.99 10.20 6.41
N ALA A 45 5.39 10.68 5.31
CA ALA A 45 4.69 11.96 5.27
C ALA A 45 3.48 12.00 6.23
N SER A 46 2.92 10.85 6.58
CA SER A 46 1.82 10.69 7.53
C SER A 46 2.31 10.41 8.97
N GLY A 47 3.62 10.42 9.21
CA GLY A 47 4.22 10.15 10.53
C GLY A 47 4.42 8.66 10.84
N HIS A 48 4.29 7.78 9.85
CA HIS A 48 4.45 6.34 10.01
C HIS A 48 5.72 5.83 9.31
N THR A 49 6.45 4.93 9.96
CA THR A 49 7.61 4.28 9.36
C THR A 49 7.23 2.87 8.92
N LEU A 50 7.28 2.63 7.61
CA LEU A 50 7.13 1.29 7.03
C LEU A 50 8.48 0.76 6.52
N GLN A 51 8.71 -0.53 6.72
CA GLN A 51 9.80 -1.26 6.08
C GLN A 51 9.35 -1.80 4.72
N ASP A 52 10.32 -2.17 3.88
CA ASP A 52 10.03 -2.77 2.57
C ASP A 52 9.24 -4.08 2.73
N GLU A 53 9.55 -4.87 3.77
CA GLU A 53 8.86 -6.13 4.05
C GLU A 53 7.38 -5.94 4.37
N ASP A 54 7.02 -4.86 5.06
CA ASP A 54 5.64 -4.56 5.44
C ASP A 54 4.80 -4.32 4.18
N VAL A 55 5.32 -3.50 3.27
CA VAL A 55 4.66 -3.17 2.00
C VAL A 55 4.55 -4.40 1.12
N LEU A 56 5.61 -5.20 1.00
CA LEU A 56 5.60 -6.44 0.22
C LEU A 56 4.62 -7.46 0.78
N THR A 57 4.53 -7.58 2.10
CA THR A 57 3.58 -8.48 2.77
C THR A 57 2.14 -8.02 2.51
N ALA A 58 1.86 -6.73 2.63
CA ALA A 58 0.55 -6.17 2.31
C ALA A 58 0.16 -6.38 0.83
N MET A 59 1.11 -6.21 -0.10
CA MET A 59 0.90 -6.49 -1.52
C MET A 59 0.57 -7.97 -1.78
N ARG A 60 1.29 -8.90 -1.14
CA ARG A 60 1.02 -10.34 -1.24
C ARG A 60 -0.35 -10.69 -0.67
N ALA A 61 -0.70 -10.13 0.49
CA ALA A 61 -2.00 -10.32 1.12
C ALA A 61 -3.14 -9.83 0.23
N GLY A 62 -3.00 -8.62 -0.36
CA GLY A 62 -3.96 -8.08 -1.31
C GLY A 62 -4.12 -8.95 -2.57
N ARG A 63 -3.00 -9.44 -3.12
CA ARG A 63 -3.01 -10.34 -4.28
C ARG A 63 -3.68 -11.68 -3.97
N LYS A 64 -3.42 -12.25 -2.79
CA LYS A 64 -4.08 -13.48 -2.30
C LYS A 64 -5.58 -13.26 -2.14
N ALA A 65 -6.01 -12.18 -1.47
CA ALA A 65 -7.42 -11.86 -1.28
C ALA A 65 -8.16 -11.66 -2.62
N TRP A 66 -7.51 -11.05 -3.61
CA TRP A 66 -8.11 -10.89 -4.95
C TRP A 66 -8.21 -12.21 -5.71
N SER A 67 -7.22 -13.11 -5.55
CA SER A 67 -7.27 -14.45 -6.11
C SER A 67 -8.34 -15.32 -5.45
N ASP A 68 -8.50 -15.20 -4.13
CA ASP A 68 -9.48 -15.97 -3.35
C ASP A 68 -10.91 -15.55 -3.68
N ARG A 69 -11.13 -14.26 -3.92
CA ARG A 69 -12.40 -13.69 -4.38
C ARG A 69 -12.81 -14.11 -5.80
N LYS A 70 -11.92 -14.79 -6.56
CA LYS A 70 -12.22 -15.35 -7.89
C LYS A 70 -12.60 -16.84 -7.87
N LEU A 71 -12.66 -17.46 -6.70
CA LEU A 71 -13.25 -18.79 -6.58
C LEU A 71 -14.79 -18.65 -6.58
N PRO A 72 -15.50 -19.31 -7.52
CA PRO A 72 -16.96 -19.27 -7.61
C PRO A 72 -17.66 -19.95 -6.43
#